data_AF-A0A238XBN6-F1
#
_entry.id   AF-A0A238XBN6-F1
#
_cell.length_a   1.000
_cell.length_b   1.000
_cell.length_c   1.000
_cell.angle_alpha   90.00
_cell.angle_beta   90.00
_cell.angle_gamma   90.00
#
_symmetry.space_group_name_H-M   'P 1'
#
loop_
_entity.id
_entity.type
_entity.pdbx_description
1 polymer ?
#
loop_
_entity_poly.entity_id
_entity_poly.type
_entity_poly.pdbx_seq_one_letter_code
_entity_poly.pdbx_strand_id
1 'polypeptide(L)'
;MSVGWLVWGVAAVVGSVAAFVYLDPVLAAFVAIVLVTALTMAFFARDWDRHSTFEQRELERARRRAEKWERGKDARARDRAKWEAHRARQEAKQRAKEQQAKQAAQPEQ
;
A
#
# COMPACT_ATOMS: atom_id res chain seq x y z
N MET A 1 -11.04 27.23 20.81
CA MET A 1 -10.03 27.97 21.58
C MET A 1 -9.96 29.38 21.01
N SER A 2 -10.24 30.39 21.82
CA SER A 2 -10.51 31.76 21.38
C SER A 2 -9.28 32.36 20.69
N VAL A 3 -9.45 32.79 19.43
CA VAL A 3 -8.40 33.36 18.57
C VAL A 3 -7.65 34.51 19.26
N GLY A 4 -8.31 35.24 20.16
CA GLY A 4 -7.69 36.30 20.97
C GLY A 4 -6.49 35.85 21.81
N TRP A 5 -6.52 34.64 22.39
CA TRP A 5 -5.40 34.14 23.21
C TRP A 5 -4.19 33.76 22.35
N LEU A 6 -4.44 33.24 21.14
CA LEU A 6 -3.39 32.95 20.16
C LEU A 6 -2.73 34.24 19.66
N VAL A 7 -3.53 35.26 19.35
CA VAL A 7 -3.01 36.55 18.86
C VAL A 7 -2.22 37.29 19.95
N TRP A 8 -2.72 37.32 21.18
CA TRP A 8 -2.00 37.91 22.31
C TRP A 8 -0.73 37.13 22.68
N GLY A 9 -0.77 35.80 22.61
CA GLY A 9 0.42 34.97 22.80
C GLY A 9 1.50 35.23 21.75
N VAL A 10 1.11 35.32 20.47
CA VAL A 10 2.04 35.65 19.38
C VAL A 10 2.60 37.06 19.53
N ALA A 11 1.76 38.05 19.85
CA ALA A 11 2.20 39.44 20.04
C ALA A 11 3.17 39.59 21.22
N ALA A 12 2.94 38.90 22.34
CA ALA A 12 3.83 38.93 23.49
C ALA A 12 5.20 38.30 23.19
N VAL A 13 5.23 37.19 22.44
CA VAL A 13 6.48 36.54 22.02
C VAL A 13 7.25 37.44 21.05
N VAL A 14 6.58 37.99 20.03
CA VAL A 14 7.21 38.88 19.05
C VAL A 14 7.73 40.17 19.69
N GLY A 15 6.99 40.76 20.63
CA GLY A 15 7.41 41.95 21.37
C GLY A 15 8.63 41.67 22.26
N SER A 16 8.67 40.51 22.92
CA SER A 16 9.80 40.10 23.77
C SER A 16 11.07 39.80 22.96
N VAL A 17 10.90 39.14 21.80
CA VAL A 17 11.99 38.88 20.85
C VAL A 17 12.50 40.19 20.26
N ALA A 18 11.62 41.11 19.87
CA ALA A 18 12.02 42.43 19.38
C ALA A 18 12.80 43.23 20.44
N ALA A 19 12.37 43.20 21.70
CA ALA A 19 13.09 43.86 22.80
C ALA A 19 14.50 43.29 23.00
N PHE A 20 14.69 41.96 22.89
CA PHE A 20 16.02 41.34 22.94
C PHE A 20 16.86 41.61 21.68
N VAL A 21 16.24 41.62 20.50
CA VAL A 21 16.92 41.82 19.20
C VAL A 21 17.46 43.23 19.05
N TYR A 22 16.70 44.24 19.49
CA TYR A 22 17.11 45.64 19.38
C TYR A 22 18.05 46.09 20.50
N LEU A 23 18.19 45.33 21.60
CA LEU A 23 19.12 45.64 22.69
C LEU A 23 20.40 44.77 22.73
N ASP A 24 20.41 43.55 22.18
CA ASP A 24 21.62 42.69 22.10
C ASP A 24 21.61 41.76 20.86
N PRO A 25 22.41 42.06 19.82
CA PRO A 25 22.47 41.28 18.57
C PRO A 25 22.90 39.82 18.73
N VAL A 26 23.68 39.48 19.76
CA VAL A 26 24.21 38.11 19.95
C VAL A 26 23.10 37.21 20.50
N LEU A 27 22.38 37.70 21.51
CA LEU A 27 21.25 36.99 22.09
C LEU A 27 20.10 36.87 21.08
N ALA A 28 19.90 37.91 20.26
CA ALA A 28 18.98 37.90 19.13
C ALA A 28 19.23 36.72 18.17
N ALA A 29 20.47 36.58 17.71
CA ALA A 29 20.87 35.55 16.76
C ALA A 29 20.73 34.14 17.36
N PHE A 30 21.12 33.96 18.62
CA PHE A 30 20.96 32.69 19.33
C PHE A 30 19.49 32.27 19.39
N VAL A 31 18.60 33.16 19.84
CA VAL A 31 17.16 32.86 19.94
C VAL A 31 16.58 32.59 18.55
N ALA A 32 16.96 33.34 17.53
CA ALA A 32 16.52 33.11 16.16
C ALA A 32 16.90 31.71 15.66
N ILE A 33 18.14 31.28 15.90
CA ILE A 33 18.62 29.94 15.50
C ILE A 33 17.82 28.86 16.23
N VAL A 34 17.60 29.00 17.54
CA VAL A 34 16.82 28.02 18.32
C VAL A 34 15.38 27.93 17.81
N LEU A 35 14.73 29.07 17.55
CA LEU A 35 13.36 29.10 17.04
C LEU A 35 13.25 28.49 15.64
N VAL A 36 14.15 28.83 14.72
CA VAL A 36 14.18 28.25 13.36
C VAL A 36 14.39 26.74 13.44
N THR A 37 15.28 26.28 14.32
CA THR A 37 15.54 24.84 14.52
C THR A 37 14.29 24.13 15.05
N ALA A 38 13.64 24.69 16.08
CA ALA A 38 12.43 24.13 16.66
C ALA A 38 11.26 24.10 15.66
N LEU A 39 11.08 25.17 14.87
CA LEU A 39 10.09 25.24 13.80
C LEU A 39 10.35 24.19 12.72
N THR A 40 11.62 23.99 12.35
CA THR A 40 12.02 22.96 11.39
C THR A 40 11.68 21.57 11.92
N MET A 41 12.03 21.27 13.18
CA MET A 41 11.69 20.00 13.82
C MET A 41 10.17 19.80 13.88
N ALA A 42 9.40 20.81 14.27
CA ALA A 42 7.95 20.74 14.32
C ALA A 42 7.31 20.52 12.94
N PHE A 43 7.87 21.14 11.90
CA PHE A 43 7.44 20.96 10.52
C PHE A 43 7.60 19.50 10.07
N PHE A 44 8.76 18.89 10.32
CA PHE A 44 8.98 17.46 10.02
C PHE A 44 8.15 16.54 10.92
N ALA A 45 7.94 16.91 12.18
CA ALA A 45 7.14 16.12 13.13
C ALA A 45 5.64 16.13 12.78
N ARG A 46 5.14 17.18 12.12
CA ARG A 46 3.72 17.34 11.75
C ARG A 46 3.17 16.15 10.96
N ASP A 47 3.94 15.63 10.01
CA ASP A 47 3.53 14.52 9.15
C ASP A 47 4.10 13.17 9.63
N TRP A 48 4.77 13.13 10.79
CA TRP A 48 5.33 11.91 11.36
C TRP A 48 4.26 10.85 11.65
N ASP A 49 3.09 11.28 12.13
CA ASP A 49 1.96 10.38 12.42
C ASP A 49 1.11 10.08 11.17
N ARG A 50 1.45 10.67 10.02
CA ARG A 50 0.75 10.48 8.75
C ARG A 50 1.25 9.22 8.02
N HIS A 51 1.49 8.16 8.77
CA HIS A 51 1.82 6.87 8.21
C HIS A 51 0.54 6.08 7.97
N SER A 52 0.42 5.44 6.81
CA SER A 52 -0.68 4.51 6.56
C SER A 52 -0.71 3.49 7.70
N THR A 53 -1.88 3.19 8.25
CA THR A 53 -1.96 2.08 9.22
C THR A 53 -1.67 0.78 8.48
N PHE A 54 -1.16 -0.22 9.21
CA PHE A 54 -0.94 -1.55 8.66
C PHE A 54 -2.21 -2.09 7.97
N GLU A 55 -3.36 -1.86 8.58
CA GLU A 55 -4.67 -2.25 8.05
C GLU A 55 -5.02 -1.56 6.73
N GLN A 56 -4.76 -0.24 6.59
CA GLN A 56 -4.99 0.47 5.34
C GLN A 56 -4.12 -0.08 4.20
N ARG A 57 -2.85 -0.43 4.50
CA ARG A 57 -1.96 -1.07 3.51
C ARG A 57 -2.44 -2.46 3.12
N GLU A 58 -2.90 -3.26 4.07
CA GLU A 58 -3.43 -4.60 3.78
C GLU A 58 -4.74 -4.53 2.99
N LEU A 59 -5.63 -3.58 3.29
CA LEU A 59 -6.85 -3.34 2.51
C LEU A 59 -6.52 -2.94 1.06
N GLU A 60 -5.53 -2.07 0.84
CA GLU A 60 -5.08 -1.74 -0.52
C GLU A 60 -4.51 -2.94 -1.25
N ARG A 61 -3.70 -3.78 -0.58
CA ARG A 61 -3.17 -5.02 -1.16
C ARG A 61 -4.29 -6.00 -1.49
N ALA A 62 -5.28 -6.15 -0.62
CA ALA A 62 -6.44 -7.00 -0.85
C ALA A 62 -7.25 -6.52 -2.05
N ARG A 63 -7.50 -5.20 -2.17
CA ARG A 63 -8.15 -4.59 -3.35
C ARG A 63 -7.38 -4.87 -4.63
N ARG A 64 -6.06 -4.66 -4.64
CA ARG A 64 -5.21 -4.94 -5.82
C ARG A 64 -5.23 -6.42 -6.21
N ARG A 65 -5.25 -7.34 -5.24
CA ARG A 65 -5.40 -8.77 -5.50
C ARG A 65 -6.77 -9.08 -6.10
N ALA A 66 -7.85 -8.53 -5.54
CA ALA A 66 -9.21 -8.72 -6.06
C ALA A 66 -9.33 -8.21 -7.51
N GLU A 67 -8.81 -7.01 -7.80
CA GLU A 67 -8.81 -6.46 -9.16
C GLU A 67 -8.00 -7.31 -10.14
N LYS A 68 -6.83 -7.83 -9.71
CA LYS A 68 -6.05 -8.78 -10.51
C LYS A 68 -6.83 -10.08 -10.76
N TRP A 69 -7.52 -10.59 -9.76
CA TRP A 69 -8.36 -11.78 -9.89
C TRP A 69 -9.50 -11.54 -10.89
N GLU A 70 -10.23 -10.44 -10.78
CA GLU A 70 -11.31 -10.09 -11.72
C GLU A 70 -10.80 -9.96 -13.15
N ARG A 71 -9.72 -9.20 -13.40
CA ARG A 71 -9.12 -9.10 -14.74
C ARG A 71 -8.70 -10.45 -15.32
N GLY A 72 -8.24 -11.37 -14.48
CA GLY A 72 -7.81 -12.70 -14.90
C GLY A 72 -8.93 -13.74 -15.01
N LYS A 73 -10.19 -13.39 -14.73
CA LYS A 73 -11.31 -14.35 -14.67
C LYS A 73 -11.57 -15.04 -16.00
N ASP A 74 -11.58 -14.27 -17.08
CA ASP A 74 -11.85 -14.81 -18.41
C ASP A 74 -10.70 -15.67 -18.94
N ALA A 75 -9.46 -15.27 -18.66
CA ALA A 75 -8.29 -16.06 -19.00
C ALA A 75 -8.31 -17.42 -18.29
N ARG A 76 -8.63 -17.43 -16.98
CA ARG A 76 -8.79 -18.66 -16.19
C ARG A 76 -9.96 -19.52 -16.67
N ALA A 77 -11.07 -18.90 -17.10
CA ALA A 77 -12.21 -19.64 -17.65
C ALA A 77 -11.83 -20.35 -18.96
N ARG A 78 -11.13 -19.66 -19.86
CA ARG A 78 -10.63 -20.26 -21.12
C ARG A 78 -9.60 -21.35 -20.86
N ASP A 79 -8.71 -21.14 -19.89
CA ASP A 79 -7.70 -22.12 -19.51
C ASP A 79 -8.33 -23.40 -18.95
N ARG A 80 -9.30 -23.26 -18.04
CA ARG A 80 -10.10 -24.40 -17.54
C ARG A 80 -10.80 -25.14 -18.67
N ALA A 81 -11.45 -24.44 -19.59
CA ALA A 81 -12.12 -25.06 -20.74
C ALA A 81 -11.13 -25.86 -21.63
N LYS A 82 -9.93 -25.32 -21.86
CA LYS A 82 -8.88 -26.02 -22.61
C LYS A 82 -8.38 -27.26 -21.87
N TRP A 83 -8.18 -27.13 -20.56
CA TRP A 83 -7.73 -28.23 -19.71
C TRP A 83 -8.76 -29.37 -19.67
N GLU A 84 -10.04 -29.04 -19.51
CA GLU A 84 -11.14 -30.01 -19.54
C GLU A 84 -11.23 -30.72 -20.89
N ALA A 85 -11.12 -29.99 -22.00
CA ALA A 85 -11.09 -30.58 -23.34
C ALA A 85 -9.87 -31.49 -23.56
N HIS A 86 -8.71 -31.12 -23.03
CA HIS A 86 -7.51 -31.96 -23.08
C HIS A 86 -7.69 -33.24 -22.25
N ARG A 87 -8.24 -33.11 -21.04
CA ARG A 87 -8.52 -34.24 -20.15
C ARG A 87 -9.48 -35.24 -20.79
N ALA A 88 -10.58 -34.76 -21.38
CA ALA A 88 -11.55 -35.61 -22.09
C ALA A 88 -10.88 -36.40 -23.25
N ARG A 89 -9.97 -35.76 -23.99
CA ARG A 89 -9.21 -36.43 -25.07
C ARG A 89 -8.26 -37.50 -24.53
N GLN A 90 -7.61 -37.25 -23.40
CA GLN A 90 -6.72 -38.23 -22.77
C GLN A 90 -7.50 -39.44 -22.24
N GLU A 91 -8.61 -39.19 -21.56
CA GLU A 91 -9.50 -40.26 -21.08
C GLU A 91 -10.05 -41.11 -22.23
N ALA A 92 -10.46 -40.50 -23.35
CA ALA A 92 -10.89 -41.23 -24.54
C ALA A 92 -9.76 -42.09 -25.15
N LYS A 93 -8.53 -41.55 -25.24
CA LYS A 93 -7.36 -42.29 -25.72
C LYS A 93 -7.01 -43.47 -24.81
N GLN A 94 -7.07 -43.29 -23.49
CA GLN A 94 -6.82 -44.35 -22.53
C GLN A 94 -7.85 -45.48 -22.68
N ARG A 95 -9.15 -45.15 -22.76
CA ARG A 95 -10.22 -46.13 -23.01
C ARG A 95 -10.03 -46.89 -24.33
N ALA A 96 -9.64 -46.21 -25.40
CA ALA A 96 -9.37 -46.85 -26.69
C ALA A 96 -8.19 -47.84 -26.61
N LYS A 97 -7.11 -47.49 -25.89
CA LYS A 97 -5.97 -48.39 -25.65
C LYS A 97 -6.37 -49.61 -24.81
N GLU A 98 -7.17 -49.41 -23.77
CA GLU A 98 -7.68 -50.52 -22.95
C GLU A 98 -8.56 -51.48 -23.76
N GLN A 99 -9.41 -50.96 -24.64
CA GLN A 99 -10.24 -51.78 -25.53
C GLN A 99 -9.39 -52.58 -26.53
N GLN A 100 -8.37 -51.96 -27.14
CA GLN A 100 -7.44 -52.66 -28.03
C GLN A 100 -6.64 -53.74 -27.30
N ALA A 101 -6.19 -53.47 -26.07
CA ALA A 101 -5.49 -54.47 -25.25
C ALA A 101 -6.39 -55.66 -24.90
N LYS A 102 -7.69 -55.42 -24.61
CA LYS A 102 -8.67 -56.48 -24.35
C LYS A 102 -8.98 -57.32 -25.59
N GLN A 103 -9.07 -56.69 -26.77
CA GLN A 103 -9.28 -57.40 -28.03
C GLN A 103 -8.05 -58.22 -28.43
N ALA A 104 -6.83 -57.67 -28.28
CA ALA A 104 -5.59 -58.40 -28.55
C ALA A 104 -5.35 -59.56 -27.57
N ALA A 105 -5.91 -59.49 -26.36
CA ALA A 105 -5.87 -60.54 -25.36
C ALA A 105 -6.99 -61.59 -25.50
N GLN A 106 -7.91 -61.43 -26.47
CA GLN A 106 -8.86 -62.47 -26.90
C GLN A 106 -8.37 -63.05 -28.24
N PRO A 107 -7.36 -63.94 -28.24
CA PRO A 107 -7.09 -64.76 -29.42
C PRO A 107 -8.25 -65.73 -29.59
N GLU A 108 -8.64 -65.92 -30.85
CA GLU A 108 -9.77 -66.74 -31.31
C GLU A 108 -9.89 -68.06 -30.55
N GLN A 109 -11.10 -68.30 -30.00
CA GLN A 109 -11.56 -69.63 -29.61
C GLN A 109 -11.96 -70.43 -30.85
#